data_AF-A0AA37AB27-F1
#
_entry.id   AF-A0AA37AB27-F1
#
_cell.length_a   1.000
_cell.length_b   1.000
_cell.length_c   1.000
_cell.angle_alpha   90.00
_cell.angle_beta   90.00
_cell.angle_gamma   90.00
#
_symmetry.space_group_name_H-M   'P 1'
#
loop_
_entity.id
_entity.type
_entity.pdbx_description
1 polymer ?
#
loop_
_entity_poly.entity_id
_entity_poly.type
_entity_poly.pdbx_seq_one_letter_code
_entity_poly.pdbx_strand_id
1 'polypeptide(L)'
;MKREEFCEVLGDINENYVKEAGANPKAEKRRRFKWKVIAACLCLLLAAPLTVFAMDTIQYHAAVDYLRSLGIPVEDLSDYSRTEIKEAVKTMDAGESSLLTEEILNLLPDSGEPIQRPTQVTSEQVRELTPTMTREEVLSFLGDTQDIGSGIYIYIYKVDGEALLRIPFASDEAQLGVTGEELLKTLSP
;
A
#
# COMPACT_ATOMS: atom_id res chain seq x y z
N MET A 1 55.31 -41.67 68.35
CA MET A 1 54.53 -40.58 67.72
C MET A 1 53.62 -39.97 68.75
N LYS A 2 53.72 -38.65 68.98
CA LYS A 2 52.85 -37.92 69.92
C LYS A 2 51.50 -37.69 69.24
N ARG A 3 50.39 -37.90 69.98
CA ARG A 3 49.01 -37.71 69.50
C ARG A 3 48.68 -36.26 69.12
N GLU A 4 49.51 -35.32 69.51
CA GLU A 4 49.31 -33.88 69.31
C GLU A 4 49.53 -33.47 67.84
N GLU A 5 50.51 -34.06 67.14
CA GLU A 5 50.78 -33.75 65.73
C GLU A 5 49.69 -34.26 64.77
N PHE A 6 48.91 -35.26 65.18
CA PHE A 6 47.85 -35.84 64.34
C PHE A 6 46.56 -34.99 64.36
N CYS A 7 46.34 -34.21 65.42
CA CYS A 7 45.14 -33.37 65.56
C CYS A 7 45.29 -32.00 64.88
N GLU A 8 46.52 -31.49 64.75
CA GLU A 8 46.79 -30.23 64.07
C GLU A 8 46.57 -30.36 62.54
N VAL A 9 46.88 -31.54 61.97
CA VAL A 9 46.69 -31.84 60.54
C VAL A 9 45.20 -31.99 60.15
N LEU A 10 44.32 -32.32 61.10
CA LEU A 10 42.88 -32.51 60.86
C LEU A 10 42.02 -31.31 61.31
N GLY A 11 42.60 -30.33 61.99
CA GLY A 11 41.88 -29.20 62.58
C GLY A 11 41.53 -28.07 61.60
N ASP A 12 42.14 -28.05 60.41
CA ASP A 12 41.98 -26.96 59.43
C ASP A 12 41.10 -27.35 58.23
N ILE A 13 40.06 -28.16 58.48
CA ILE A 13 39.03 -28.41 57.46
C ILE A 13 38.13 -27.17 57.38
N ASN A 14 38.51 -26.28 56.46
CA ASN A 14 37.81 -25.04 56.15
C ASN A 14 36.31 -25.28 55.81
N GLU A 15 35.41 -24.62 56.55
CA GLU A 15 33.94 -24.72 56.42
C GLU A 15 33.42 -24.42 55.00
N ASN A 16 34.19 -23.70 54.17
CA ASN A 16 33.85 -23.50 52.76
C ASN A 16 33.76 -24.81 51.98
N TYR A 17 34.63 -25.80 52.26
CA TYR A 17 34.60 -27.09 51.57
C TYR A 17 33.40 -27.96 51.98
N VAL A 18 32.91 -27.80 53.22
CA VAL A 18 31.70 -28.50 53.70
C VAL A 18 30.43 -27.88 53.10
N LYS A 19 30.38 -26.53 52.96
CA LYS A 19 29.30 -25.84 52.24
C LYS A 19 29.28 -26.18 50.75
N GLU A 20 30.44 -26.35 50.13
CA GLU A 20 30.58 -26.69 48.71
C GLU A 20 30.18 -28.14 48.40
N ALA A 21 30.34 -29.06 49.36
CA ALA A 21 29.90 -30.46 49.22
C ALA A 21 28.36 -30.64 49.34
N GLY A 22 27.66 -29.73 50.04
CA GLY A 22 26.20 -29.76 50.20
C GLY A 22 25.43 -28.95 49.15
N ALA A 23 26.05 -27.93 48.56
CA ALA A 23 25.43 -27.11 47.53
C ALA A 23 25.53 -27.79 46.17
N ASN A 24 24.55 -28.62 45.80
CA ASN A 24 24.52 -29.31 44.50
C ASN A 24 24.51 -28.26 43.35
N PRO A 25 25.66 -27.99 42.69
CA PRO A 25 25.78 -26.86 41.76
C PRO A 25 24.98 -27.10 40.48
N LYS A 26 24.59 -28.37 40.22
CA LYS A 26 23.75 -28.75 39.09
C LYS A 26 22.29 -28.31 39.29
N ALA A 27 21.79 -28.28 40.52
CA ALA A 27 20.41 -27.89 40.81
C ALA A 27 20.20 -26.37 40.63
N GLU A 28 21.15 -25.55 41.06
CA GLU A 28 21.08 -24.09 40.92
C GLU A 28 21.25 -23.64 39.47
N LYS A 29 22.19 -24.24 38.73
CA LYS A 29 22.37 -24.00 37.28
C LYS A 29 21.11 -24.37 36.49
N ARG A 30 20.47 -25.50 36.83
CA ARG A 30 19.21 -25.95 36.21
C ARG A 30 18.04 -25.00 36.54
N ARG A 31 17.96 -24.49 37.77
CA ARG A 31 16.95 -23.49 38.15
C ARG A 31 17.16 -22.18 37.41
N ARG A 32 18.40 -21.66 37.34
CA ARG A 32 18.74 -20.44 36.59
C ARG A 32 18.45 -20.57 35.09
N PHE A 33 18.71 -21.74 34.51
CA PHE A 33 18.39 -22.04 33.11
C PHE A 33 16.88 -22.09 32.85
N LYS A 34 16.10 -22.72 33.75
CA LYS A 34 14.64 -22.74 33.66
C LYS A 34 14.03 -21.34 33.67
N TRP A 35 14.55 -20.42 34.49
CA TRP A 35 14.07 -19.04 34.54
C TRP A 35 14.44 -18.26 33.28
N LYS A 36 15.63 -18.49 32.70
CA LYS A 36 16.00 -17.91 31.40
C LYS A 36 15.09 -18.39 30.27
N VAL A 37 14.73 -19.68 30.25
CA VAL A 37 13.81 -20.24 29.25
C VAL A 37 12.40 -19.66 29.43
N ILE A 38 11.89 -19.58 30.66
CA ILE A 38 10.58 -18.99 30.93
C ILE A 38 10.56 -17.51 30.53
N ALA A 39 11.60 -16.74 30.86
CA ALA A 39 11.70 -15.33 30.45
C ALA A 39 11.76 -15.18 28.92
N ALA A 40 12.54 -16.01 28.23
CA ALA A 40 12.60 -16.01 26.77
C ALA A 40 11.26 -16.39 26.12
N CYS A 41 10.57 -17.41 26.64
CA CYS A 41 9.25 -17.79 26.18
C CYS A 41 8.20 -16.69 26.45
N LEU A 42 8.25 -16.03 27.61
CA LEU A 42 7.37 -14.91 27.93
C LEU A 42 7.63 -13.71 27.00
N CYS A 43 8.90 -13.41 26.68
CA CYS A 43 9.26 -12.38 25.69
C CYS A 43 8.74 -12.71 24.29
N LEU A 44 8.82 -13.97 23.85
CA LEU A 44 8.26 -14.39 22.55
C LEU A 44 6.74 -14.27 22.53
N LEU A 45 6.06 -14.63 23.62
CA LEU A 45 4.59 -14.53 23.74
C LEU A 45 4.11 -13.07 23.83
N LEU A 46 4.90 -12.16 24.39
CA LEU A 46 4.56 -10.74 24.49
C LEU A 46 4.95 -9.94 23.22
N ALA A 47 5.99 -10.35 22.51
CA ALA A 47 6.42 -9.70 21.27
C ALA A 47 5.57 -10.08 20.05
N ALA A 48 5.05 -11.31 19.99
CA ALA A 48 4.21 -11.80 18.89
C ALA A 48 2.92 -11.00 18.65
N PRO A 49 2.10 -10.64 19.66
CA PRO A 49 0.89 -9.85 19.41
C PRO A 49 1.19 -8.42 18.95
N LEU A 50 2.33 -7.85 19.36
CA LEU A 50 2.72 -6.49 18.97
C LEU A 50 3.14 -6.41 17.50
N THR A 51 3.79 -7.44 16.96
CA THR A 51 4.19 -7.47 15.54
C THR A 51 3.00 -7.70 14.61
N VAL A 52 2.01 -8.50 15.02
CA VAL A 52 0.79 -8.74 14.23
C VAL A 52 -0.08 -7.48 14.15
N PHE A 53 -0.25 -6.75 15.26
CA PHE A 53 -1.02 -5.50 15.26
C PHE A 53 -0.39 -4.42 14.36
N ALA A 54 0.93 -4.27 14.40
CA ALA A 54 1.63 -3.30 13.56
C ALA A 54 1.49 -3.64 12.07
N MET A 55 1.61 -4.93 11.72
CA MET A 55 1.45 -5.38 10.33
C MET A 55 0.02 -5.15 9.81
N ASP A 56 -0.99 -5.33 10.68
CA ASP A 56 -2.39 -5.11 10.32
C ASP A 56 -2.68 -3.66 9.94
N THR A 57 -2.15 -2.72 10.72
CA THR A 57 -2.29 -1.28 10.43
C THR A 57 -1.60 -0.87 9.14
N ILE A 58 -0.40 -1.40 8.87
CA ILE A 58 0.35 -1.10 7.65
C ILE A 58 -0.39 -1.64 6.42
N GLN A 59 -0.91 -2.87 6.49
CA GLN A 59 -1.69 -3.46 5.39
C GLN A 59 -2.98 -2.70 5.12
N TYR A 60 -3.66 -2.24 6.16
CA TYR A 60 -4.86 -1.43 6.00
C TYR A 60 -4.53 -0.09 5.33
N HIS A 61 -3.50 0.62 5.79
CA HIS A 61 -3.10 1.88 5.16
C HIS A 61 -2.69 1.70 3.70
N ALA A 62 -1.97 0.63 3.37
CA ALA A 62 -1.63 0.29 1.99
C ALA A 62 -2.88 0.03 1.13
N ALA A 63 -3.89 -0.67 1.67
CA ALA A 63 -5.16 -0.89 0.98
C ALA A 63 -5.92 0.42 0.76
N VAL A 64 -5.97 1.31 1.76
CA VAL A 64 -6.60 2.63 1.63
C VAL A 64 -5.90 3.50 0.59
N ASP A 65 -4.57 3.55 0.60
CA ASP A 65 -3.81 4.33 -0.37
C ASP A 65 -3.98 3.80 -1.80
N TYR A 66 -4.09 2.47 -1.95
CA TYR A 66 -4.41 1.84 -3.23
C TYR A 66 -5.80 2.27 -3.73
N LEU A 67 -6.84 2.17 -2.89
CA LEU A 67 -8.20 2.58 -3.26
C LEU A 67 -8.29 4.08 -3.59
N ARG A 68 -7.60 4.92 -2.81
CA ARG A 68 -7.49 6.36 -3.11
C ARG A 68 -6.82 6.60 -4.47
N SER A 69 -5.79 5.83 -4.81
CA SER A 69 -5.13 5.94 -6.13
C SER A 69 -6.04 5.55 -7.29
N LEU A 70 -7.05 4.71 -7.03
CA LEU A 70 -8.10 4.34 -7.98
C LEU A 70 -9.26 5.34 -8.02
N GLY A 71 -9.20 6.42 -7.23
CA GLY A 71 -10.25 7.44 -7.16
C GLY A 71 -11.41 7.08 -6.22
N ILE A 72 -11.29 6.01 -5.43
CA ILE A 72 -12.33 5.56 -4.50
C ILE A 72 -12.03 6.12 -3.10
N PRO A 73 -12.87 7.02 -2.56
CA PRO A 73 -12.71 7.48 -1.18
C PRO A 73 -13.08 6.35 -0.21
N VAL A 74 -12.29 6.17 0.84
CA VAL A 74 -12.52 5.10 1.83
C VAL A 74 -13.77 5.38 2.68
N GLU A 75 -14.21 6.63 2.72
CA GLU A 75 -15.44 7.09 3.36
C GLU A 75 -16.69 6.41 2.77
N ASP A 76 -16.67 6.12 1.47
CA ASP A 76 -17.75 5.41 0.78
C ASP A 76 -17.78 3.91 1.11
N LEU A 77 -16.71 3.39 1.73
CA LEU A 77 -16.59 2.02 2.23
C LEU A 77 -16.72 1.95 3.76
N SER A 78 -17.28 2.98 4.39
CA SER A 78 -17.40 3.08 5.85
C SER A 78 -18.29 2.01 6.49
N ASP A 79 -19.18 1.39 5.71
CA ASP A 79 -20.01 0.26 6.13
C ASP A 79 -19.19 -1.04 6.30
N TYR A 80 -17.97 -1.07 5.75
CA TYR A 80 -17.10 -2.25 5.76
C TYR A 80 -16.00 -2.16 6.81
N SER A 81 -15.68 -3.31 7.41
CA SER A 81 -14.58 -3.40 8.36
C SER A 81 -13.22 -3.29 7.67
N ARG A 82 -12.20 -2.91 8.44
CA ARG A 82 -10.81 -2.86 7.95
C ARG A 82 -10.35 -4.20 7.36
N THR A 83 -10.84 -5.31 7.90
CA THR A 83 -10.51 -6.66 7.44
C THR A 83 -11.13 -6.93 6.08
N GLU A 84 -12.41 -6.61 5.90
CA GLU A 84 -13.13 -6.76 4.64
C GLU A 84 -12.48 -5.93 3.53
N ILE A 85 -12.09 -4.69 3.82
CA ILE A 85 -11.39 -3.82 2.86
C ILE A 85 -10.03 -4.42 2.44
N LYS A 86 -9.23 -4.92 3.39
CA LYS A 86 -7.93 -5.56 3.09
C LYS A 86 -8.10 -6.82 2.25
N GLU A 87 -9.12 -7.63 2.56
CA GLU A 87 -9.38 -8.87 1.83
C GLU A 87 -9.86 -8.58 0.42
N ALA A 88 -10.75 -7.62 0.24
CA ALA A 88 -11.22 -7.21 -1.08
C ALA A 88 -10.07 -6.71 -1.97
N VAL A 89 -9.19 -5.86 -1.44
CA VAL A 89 -8.01 -5.40 -2.19
C VAL A 89 -7.09 -6.57 -2.57
N LYS A 90 -6.89 -7.55 -1.68
CA LYS A 90 -6.12 -8.76 -1.99
C LYS A 90 -6.78 -9.62 -3.07
N THR A 91 -8.10 -9.77 -3.04
CA THR A 91 -8.83 -10.54 -4.06
C THR A 91 -8.82 -9.82 -5.41
N MET A 92 -8.86 -8.48 -5.43
CA MET A 92 -8.69 -7.69 -6.67
C MET A 92 -7.31 -7.88 -7.29
N ASP A 93 -6.25 -7.81 -6.47
CA ASP A 93 -4.87 -8.03 -6.94
C ASP A 93 -4.67 -9.48 -7.46
N ALA A 94 -5.41 -10.43 -6.91
CA ALA A 94 -5.44 -11.82 -7.38
C ALA A 94 -6.32 -12.03 -8.63
N GLY A 95 -7.09 -11.03 -9.07
CA GLY A 95 -8.06 -11.15 -10.16
C GLY A 95 -9.29 -12.01 -9.82
N GLU A 96 -9.60 -12.17 -8.53
CA GLU A 96 -10.76 -12.90 -8.04
C GLU A 96 -11.89 -11.93 -7.68
N SER A 97 -13.14 -12.35 -7.90
CA SER A 97 -14.32 -11.54 -7.57
C SER A 97 -14.98 -11.97 -6.26
N SER A 98 -15.36 -10.99 -5.47
CA SER A 98 -16.23 -11.06 -4.30
C SER A 98 -17.28 -9.95 -4.38
N LEU A 99 -18.32 -10.03 -3.55
CA LEU A 99 -19.38 -9.00 -3.53
C LEU A 99 -18.82 -7.59 -3.31
N LEU A 100 -17.84 -7.46 -2.41
CA LEU A 100 -17.22 -6.19 -2.07
C LEU A 100 -16.27 -5.68 -3.16
N THR A 101 -15.59 -6.57 -3.87
CA THR A 101 -14.75 -6.15 -5.01
C THR A 101 -15.59 -5.65 -6.17
N GLU A 102 -16.73 -6.27 -6.45
CA GLU A 102 -17.66 -5.77 -7.48
C GLU A 102 -18.20 -4.39 -7.10
N GLU A 103 -18.54 -4.16 -5.82
CA GLU A 103 -18.97 -2.85 -5.35
C GLU A 103 -17.84 -1.80 -5.45
N ILE A 104 -16.62 -2.15 -5.06
CA ILE A 104 -15.43 -1.31 -5.27
C ILE A 104 -15.22 -1.01 -6.76
N LEU A 105 -15.37 -2.00 -7.64
CA LEU A 105 -15.23 -1.81 -9.08
C LEU A 105 -16.32 -0.89 -9.66
N ASN A 106 -17.53 -0.92 -9.10
CA ASN A 106 -18.62 0.01 -9.49
C ASN A 106 -18.45 1.42 -8.93
N LEU A 107 -17.66 1.59 -7.86
CA LEU A 107 -17.26 2.89 -7.31
C LEU A 107 -16.05 3.50 -8.03
N LEU A 108 -15.37 2.73 -8.89
CA LEU A 108 -14.36 3.30 -9.76
C LEU A 108 -15.01 4.42 -10.57
N PRO A 109 -14.34 5.57 -10.70
CA PRO A 109 -14.78 6.56 -11.67
C PRO A 109 -14.89 5.85 -13.02
N ASP A 110 -15.96 6.14 -13.77
CA ASP A 110 -16.24 5.58 -15.09
C ASP A 110 -15.15 6.05 -16.08
N SER A 111 -13.94 5.47 -15.94
CA SER A 111 -12.99 5.41 -17.02
C SER A 111 -13.56 4.34 -17.95
N GLY A 112 -14.57 4.73 -18.74
CA GLY A 112 -15.18 3.83 -19.72
C GLY A 112 -14.12 3.10 -20.53
N GLU A 113 -14.48 1.95 -21.11
CA GLU A 113 -13.53 1.10 -21.85
C GLU A 113 -12.55 1.95 -22.68
N PRO A 114 -11.23 1.70 -22.60
CA PRO A 114 -10.25 2.56 -23.24
C PRO A 114 -10.56 2.63 -24.73
N ILE A 115 -11.01 3.80 -25.18
CA ILE A 115 -11.39 4.04 -26.56
C ILE A 115 -10.12 3.88 -27.39
N GLN A 116 -10.00 2.77 -28.10
CA GLN A 116 -8.76 2.43 -28.80
C GLN A 116 -8.55 3.22 -30.10
N ARG A 117 -9.55 4.01 -30.54
CA ARG A 117 -9.50 4.75 -31.80
C ARG A 117 -9.88 6.21 -31.60
N PRO A 118 -9.13 7.16 -32.18
CA PRO A 118 -9.48 8.57 -32.13
C PRO A 118 -10.88 8.85 -32.71
N THR A 119 -11.67 9.60 -31.97
CA THR A 119 -12.96 10.13 -32.42
C THR A 119 -12.76 11.10 -33.58
N GLN A 120 -13.65 11.03 -34.57
CA GLN A 120 -13.63 11.92 -35.73
C GLN A 120 -14.27 13.25 -35.36
N VAL A 121 -13.59 14.34 -35.66
CA VAL A 121 -14.10 15.70 -35.45
C VAL A 121 -13.79 16.56 -36.68
N THR A 122 -14.50 17.67 -36.86
CA THR A 122 -14.21 18.63 -37.92
C THR A 122 -13.32 19.75 -37.43
N SER A 123 -12.59 20.40 -38.34
CA SER A 123 -11.87 21.63 -38.00
C SER A 123 -12.80 22.72 -37.44
N GLU A 124 -14.05 22.78 -37.89
CA GLU A 124 -15.04 23.75 -37.38
C GLU A 124 -15.37 23.49 -35.91
N GLN A 125 -15.58 22.23 -35.51
CA GLN A 125 -15.77 21.88 -34.10
C GLN A 125 -14.55 22.26 -33.26
N VAL A 126 -13.34 21.98 -33.73
CA VAL A 126 -12.13 22.34 -32.99
C VAL A 126 -11.98 23.85 -32.81
N ARG A 127 -12.39 24.67 -33.79
CA ARG A 127 -12.37 26.15 -33.67
C ARG A 127 -13.28 26.69 -32.57
N GLU A 128 -14.36 25.99 -32.25
CA GLU A 128 -15.30 26.41 -31.20
C GLU A 128 -14.74 26.21 -29.78
N LEU A 129 -13.60 25.53 -29.64
CA LEU A 129 -12.93 25.35 -28.36
C LEU A 129 -12.39 26.68 -27.82
N THR A 130 -12.65 26.93 -26.55
CA THR A 130 -12.21 28.14 -25.85
C THR A 130 -11.12 27.83 -24.82
N PRO A 131 -10.21 28.77 -24.53
CA PRO A 131 -9.12 28.54 -23.57
C PRO A 131 -9.59 28.19 -22.15
N THR A 132 -10.80 28.60 -21.79
CA THR A 132 -11.37 28.39 -20.44
C THR A 132 -12.05 27.04 -20.29
N MET A 133 -12.27 26.30 -21.38
CA MET A 133 -12.91 24.99 -21.31
C MET A 133 -12.07 24.01 -20.50
N THR A 134 -12.72 23.28 -19.60
CA THR A 134 -12.10 22.21 -18.82
C THR A 134 -11.97 20.93 -19.64
N ARG A 135 -11.24 19.96 -19.10
CA ARG A 135 -11.14 18.60 -19.65
C ARG A 135 -12.51 18.00 -19.99
N GLU A 136 -13.42 18.04 -19.03
CA GLU A 136 -14.76 17.45 -19.15
C GLU A 136 -15.61 18.18 -20.20
N GLU A 137 -15.52 19.50 -20.27
CA GLU A 137 -16.25 20.29 -21.26
C GLU A 137 -15.77 19.99 -22.68
N VAL A 138 -14.46 19.82 -22.88
CA VAL A 138 -13.90 19.45 -24.19
C VAL A 138 -14.34 18.05 -24.60
N LEU A 139 -14.31 17.06 -23.69
CA LEU A 139 -14.77 15.70 -23.97
C LEU A 139 -16.28 15.65 -24.24
N SER A 140 -17.07 16.40 -23.47
CA SER A 140 -18.52 16.49 -23.70
C SER A 140 -18.85 17.13 -25.05
N PHE A 141 -18.06 18.11 -25.47
CA PHE A 141 -18.29 18.84 -26.71
C PHE A 141 -17.80 18.09 -27.97
N LEU A 142 -16.60 17.50 -27.92
CA LEU A 142 -16.01 16.78 -29.05
C LEU A 142 -16.33 15.27 -29.08
N GLY A 143 -16.81 14.74 -27.96
CA GLY A 143 -16.96 13.32 -27.71
C GLY A 143 -15.74 12.70 -27.01
N ASP A 144 -16.00 11.64 -26.27
CA ASP A 144 -14.95 10.81 -25.68
C ASP A 144 -14.03 10.26 -26.76
N THR A 145 -12.75 10.11 -26.44
CA THR A 145 -11.76 9.68 -27.41
C THR A 145 -10.61 8.90 -26.76
N GLN A 146 -9.66 8.47 -27.57
CA GLN A 146 -8.46 7.80 -27.12
C GLN A 146 -7.61 8.71 -26.23
N ASP A 147 -7.34 8.26 -25.00
CA ASP A 147 -6.30 8.80 -24.12
C ASP A 147 -5.02 7.96 -24.24
N ILE A 148 -3.91 8.61 -24.57
CA ILE A 148 -2.56 7.99 -24.61
C ILE A 148 -1.66 8.47 -23.47
N GLY A 149 -2.24 9.17 -22.50
CA GLY A 149 -1.58 9.70 -21.34
C GLY A 149 -1.11 8.61 -20.37
N SER A 150 -0.03 8.91 -19.65
CA SER A 150 0.46 8.08 -18.54
C SER A 150 0.84 9.01 -17.38
N GLY A 151 -0.10 9.22 -16.46
CA GLY A 151 0.04 10.18 -15.35
C GLY A 151 -0.29 11.64 -15.70
N ILE A 152 -0.68 11.90 -16.95
CA ILE A 152 -1.29 13.14 -17.46
C ILE A 152 -2.31 12.73 -18.52
N TYR A 153 -3.31 13.55 -18.84
CA TYR A 153 -4.28 13.22 -19.88
C TYR A 153 -3.79 13.72 -21.24
N ILE A 154 -3.81 12.86 -22.27
CA ILE A 154 -3.49 13.25 -23.65
C ILE A 154 -4.52 12.64 -24.58
N TYR A 155 -5.54 13.43 -24.91
CA TYR A 155 -6.61 13.02 -25.80
C TYR A 155 -6.23 13.19 -27.27
N ILE A 156 -6.52 12.17 -28.09
CA ILE A 156 -6.27 12.18 -29.53
C ILE A 156 -7.59 12.28 -30.29
N TYR A 157 -7.71 13.25 -31.18
CA TYR A 157 -8.82 13.35 -32.13
C TYR A 157 -8.31 13.25 -33.57
N LYS A 158 -9.15 12.73 -34.47
CA LYS A 158 -8.87 12.75 -35.92
C LYS A 158 -9.67 13.87 -36.58
N VAL A 159 -8.97 14.90 -37.02
CA VAL A 159 -9.56 16.12 -37.59
C VAL A 159 -9.72 15.95 -39.10
N ASP A 160 -10.94 16.17 -39.58
CA ASP A 160 -11.35 16.08 -40.99
C ASP A 160 -10.98 14.75 -41.67
N GLY A 161 -10.79 13.68 -40.88
CA GLY A 161 -10.41 12.37 -41.39
C GLY A 161 -8.96 12.24 -41.86
N GLU A 162 -8.13 13.26 -41.67
CA GLU A 162 -6.77 13.31 -42.22
C GLU A 162 -5.70 13.47 -41.13
N ALA A 163 -5.85 14.44 -40.23
CA ALA A 163 -4.81 14.82 -39.27
C ALA A 163 -5.12 14.37 -37.83
N LEU A 164 -4.09 14.16 -37.02
CA LEU A 164 -4.25 13.90 -35.58
C LEU A 164 -4.03 15.17 -34.77
N LEU A 165 -5.02 15.48 -33.93
CA LEU A 165 -4.94 16.52 -32.90
C LEU A 165 -4.68 15.88 -31.55
N ARG A 166 -3.74 16.45 -30.79
CA ARG A 166 -3.39 16.00 -29.44
C ARG A 166 -3.67 17.14 -28.46
N ILE A 167 -4.52 16.89 -27.48
CA ILE A 167 -4.89 17.88 -26.47
C ILE A 167 -4.43 17.38 -25.09
N PRO A 168 -3.37 17.98 -24.51
CA PRO A 168 -2.90 17.61 -23.18
C PRO A 168 -3.67 18.36 -22.08
N PHE A 169 -4.03 17.67 -21.00
CA PHE A 169 -4.49 18.29 -19.75
C PHE A 169 -3.61 17.84 -18.58
N ALA A 170 -3.24 18.79 -17.71
CA ALA A 170 -2.38 18.52 -16.56
C ALA A 170 -3.12 17.83 -15.40
N SER A 171 -4.44 18.04 -15.29
CA SER A 171 -5.32 17.48 -14.25
C SER A 171 -6.78 17.60 -14.69
N ASP A 172 -7.72 17.10 -13.89
CA ASP A 172 -9.16 17.22 -14.13
C ASP A 172 -9.66 18.68 -14.14
N GLU A 173 -9.07 19.52 -13.29
CA GLU A 173 -9.41 20.94 -13.16
C GLU A 173 -8.66 21.84 -14.16
N ALA A 174 -7.79 21.25 -15.00
CA ALA A 174 -7.01 22.01 -15.97
C ALA A 174 -7.91 22.58 -17.07
N GLN A 175 -7.64 23.83 -17.44
CA GLN A 175 -8.25 24.47 -18.59
C GLN A 175 -7.40 24.26 -19.84
N LEU A 176 -8.04 24.33 -21.01
CA LEU A 176 -7.40 24.14 -22.32
C LEU A 176 -6.23 25.12 -22.55
N GLY A 177 -6.37 26.37 -22.11
CA GLY A 177 -5.33 27.40 -22.13
C GLY A 177 -4.96 27.97 -23.51
N VAL A 178 -5.47 27.36 -24.58
CA VAL A 178 -5.25 27.76 -25.98
C VAL A 178 -6.58 27.81 -26.73
N THR A 179 -6.61 28.58 -27.81
CA THR A 179 -7.79 28.64 -28.68
C THR A 179 -7.84 27.46 -29.66
N GLY A 180 -9.02 27.11 -30.15
CA GLY A 180 -9.18 26.14 -31.24
C GLY A 180 -8.28 26.40 -32.45
N GLU A 181 -8.14 27.67 -32.82
CA GLU A 181 -7.31 28.15 -33.92
C GLU A 181 -5.82 27.88 -33.71
N GLU A 182 -5.36 27.92 -32.46
CA GLU A 182 -3.98 27.57 -32.13
C GLU A 182 -3.78 26.06 -32.14
N LEU A 183 -4.75 25.29 -31.65
CA LEU A 183 -4.74 23.83 -31.71
C LEU A 183 -4.67 23.31 -33.14
N LEU A 184 -5.44 23.89 -34.07
CA LEU A 184 -5.41 23.50 -35.48
C LEU A 184 -4.06 23.75 -36.16
N LYS A 185 -3.22 24.66 -35.63
CA LYS A 185 -1.85 24.86 -36.14
C LYS A 185 -0.88 23.76 -35.70
N THR A 186 -1.26 22.97 -34.69
CA THR A 186 -0.43 21.87 -34.13
C THR A 186 -0.69 20.52 -34.79
N LEU A 187 -1.65 20.46 -35.73
CA LEU A 187 -2.04 19.23 -36.41
C LEU A 187 -0.82 18.53 -37.03
N SER A 188 -0.70 17.24 -36.72
CA SER A 188 0.26 16.37 -37.36
C SER A 188 -0.40 15.67 -38.56
N PRO A 189 0.24 15.67 -39.75
CA PRO A 189 -0.23 14.90 -40.89
C PRO A 189 -0.17 13.39 -40.64
#